data_AF-A0A3N5LA80-F1
#
_entry.id   AF-A0A3N5LA80-F1
#
_cell.length_a   1.000
_cell.length_b   1.000
_cell.length_c   1.000
_cell.angle_alpha   90.00
_cell.angle_beta   90.00
_cell.angle_gamma   90.00
#
_symmetry.space_group_name_H-M   'P 1'
#
loop_
_entity.id
_entity.type
_entity.pdbx_description
1 polymer ?
#
loop_
_entity_poly.entity_id
_entity_poly.type
_entity_poly.pdbx_seq_one_letter_code
_entity_poly.pdbx_strand_id
1 'polypeptide(L)'
;MKRAVFILFAFLFLAVLSLGSYWHLAGPEATCLRCHEIRPAHDLWARSAHRDTKCESCHGNALSNGFHSLWENSRRLVSHYSDEPKDSLRLSEAQVVEMVDRCKTCHEREFADWISSGHSARYSDIFLHQGHNQVEQLNSDCLRCHGMFYEETIEALVAPVSVHGPWKLLDEAQGPKPTIPCLTCHEIHATGVVAVRPDYSNPKAVAADRIPRLPRVSFYDRREARHFEARVLPAPRLYEGDRALVVAGDVPQRVCFQCHASTASQKVGVGDDRTPRGVHEGLSCLACHSMHSLEARHSCAHCHPRLSNCGLDVEKMDTSFKSLESRHNIHFVACTDCHPNGVPKKELTANQKPAAD
;
A
#
# COMPACT_ATOMS: atom_id res chain seq x y z
N MET A 1 6.70 -34.49 49.30
CA MET A 1 5.93 -34.12 48.09
C MET A 1 5.86 -32.61 47.83
N LYS A 2 5.27 -31.77 48.70
CA LYS A 2 5.07 -30.33 48.40
C LYS A 2 6.35 -29.53 48.10
N ARG A 3 7.45 -29.80 48.81
CA ARG A 3 8.77 -29.17 48.55
C ARG A 3 9.40 -29.61 47.22
N ALA A 4 9.28 -30.90 46.87
CA ALA A 4 9.82 -31.42 45.61
C ALA A 4 9.05 -30.87 44.39
N VAL A 5 7.72 -30.75 44.52
CA VAL A 5 6.87 -30.11 43.50
C VAL A 5 7.23 -28.63 43.35
N PHE A 6 7.40 -27.89 44.45
CA PHE A 6 7.80 -26.49 44.41
C PHE A 6 9.18 -26.29 43.76
N ILE A 7 10.16 -27.13 44.09
CA ILE A 7 11.50 -27.09 43.49
C ILE A 7 11.43 -27.38 41.99
N LEU A 8 10.63 -28.36 41.57
CA LEU A 8 10.43 -28.67 40.16
C LEU A 8 9.83 -27.48 39.41
N PHE A 9 8.76 -26.86 39.95
CA PHE A 9 8.15 -25.68 39.34
C PHE A 9 9.12 -24.49 39.27
N ALA A 10 9.90 -24.24 40.33
CA ALA A 10 10.91 -23.18 40.34
C ALA A 10 12.00 -23.42 39.28
N PHE A 11 12.46 -24.67 39.14
CA PHE A 11 13.44 -25.03 38.12
C PHE A 11 12.88 -24.87 36.70
N LEU A 12 11.65 -25.31 36.48
CA LEU A 12 10.97 -25.19 35.18
C LEU A 12 10.74 -23.72 34.80
N PHE A 13 10.35 -22.89 35.78
CA PHE A 13 10.20 -21.45 35.62
C PHE A 13 11.53 -20.76 35.27
N LEU A 14 12.62 -21.09 35.99
CA LEU A 14 13.96 -20.57 35.70
C LEU A 14 14.48 -21.02 34.33
N ALA A 15 14.19 -22.26 33.92
CA ALA A 15 14.55 -22.77 32.59
C ALA A 15 13.80 -22.03 31.49
N VAL A 16 12.49 -21.81 31.64
CA VAL A 16 11.67 -21.02 30.69
C VAL A 16 12.16 -19.57 30.61
N LEU A 17 12.44 -18.94 31.76
CA LEU A 17 12.99 -17.58 31.79
C LEU A 17 14.34 -17.50 31.08
N SER A 18 15.24 -18.43 31.38
CA SER A 18 16.58 -18.45 30.80
C SER A 18 16.54 -18.68 29.29
N LEU A 19 15.69 -19.59 28.82
CA LEU A 19 15.48 -19.82 27.39
C LEU A 19 14.84 -18.58 26.73
N GLY A 20 13.79 -18.00 27.32
CA GLY A 20 13.16 -16.78 26.82
C GLY A 20 14.13 -15.59 26.75
N SER A 21 14.96 -15.40 27.77
CA SER A 21 16.01 -14.37 27.78
C SER A 21 17.08 -14.63 26.73
N TYR A 22 17.49 -15.89 26.51
CA TYR A 22 18.41 -16.24 25.44
C TYR A 22 17.82 -15.90 24.07
N TRP A 23 16.58 -16.28 23.78
CA TRP A 23 15.91 -15.95 22.51
C TRP A 23 15.64 -14.46 22.32
N HIS A 24 15.57 -13.68 23.40
CA HIS A 24 15.40 -12.24 23.35
C HIS A 24 16.73 -11.48 23.14
N LEU A 25 17.83 -11.97 23.73
CA LEU A 25 19.12 -11.29 23.73
C LEU A 25 20.07 -11.79 22.63
N ALA A 26 19.90 -13.02 22.17
CA ALA A 26 20.74 -13.61 21.14
C ALA A 26 20.35 -13.07 19.75
N GLY A 27 21.35 -12.78 18.92
CA GLY A 27 21.14 -12.31 17.55
C GLY A 27 20.47 -13.36 16.65
N PRO A 28 19.99 -12.96 15.46
CA PRO A 28 19.34 -13.86 14.50
C PRO A 28 20.18 -15.09 14.14
N GLU A 29 21.51 -14.97 14.10
CA GLU A 29 22.47 -16.04 13.79
C GLU A 29 22.44 -17.18 14.83
N ALA A 30 22.11 -16.84 16.07
CA ALA A 30 22.03 -17.76 17.19
C ALA A 30 20.60 -18.30 17.43
N THR A 31 19.62 -17.81 16.68
CA THR A 31 18.18 -18.07 16.83
C THR A 31 17.54 -18.46 15.49
N CYS A 32 16.84 -17.52 14.83
CA CYS A 32 16.00 -17.75 13.66
C CYS A 32 16.76 -18.29 12.44
N LEU A 33 18.01 -17.87 12.24
CA LEU A 33 18.83 -18.27 11.08
C LEU A 33 19.38 -19.70 11.18
N ARG A 34 19.13 -20.39 12.30
CA ARG A 34 19.40 -21.82 12.41
C ARG A 34 18.37 -22.68 11.67
N CYS A 35 17.18 -22.14 11.39
CA CYS A 35 16.16 -22.81 10.60
C CYS A 35 16.44 -22.61 9.11
N HIS A 36 16.45 -23.69 8.32
CA HIS A 36 16.72 -23.59 6.88
C HIS A 36 15.57 -22.94 6.11
N GLU A 37 14.36 -23.00 6.66
CA GLU A 37 13.15 -22.40 6.12
C GLU A 37 13.17 -20.88 6.15
N ILE A 38 13.96 -20.27 7.05
CA ILE A 38 14.10 -18.80 7.16
C ILE A 38 15.18 -18.27 6.22
N ARG A 39 16.11 -19.10 5.74
CA ARG A 39 17.24 -18.68 4.91
C ARG A 39 16.83 -17.88 3.67
N PRO A 40 15.80 -18.28 2.88
CA PRO A 40 15.41 -17.50 1.70
C PRO A 40 14.96 -16.08 2.06
N ALA A 41 14.19 -15.92 3.14
CA ALA A 41 13.74 -14.61 3.61
C ALA A 41 14.91 -13.75 4.12
N HIS A 42 15.84 -14.36 4.85
CA HIS A 42 17.08 -13.70 5.29
C HIS A 42 17.95 -13.26 4.11
N ASP A 43 18.15 -14.10 3.10
CA ASP A 43 18.98 -13.78 1.94
C ASP A 43 18.41 -12.60 1.13
N LEU A 44 17.08 -12.47 1.09
CA LEU A 44 16.41 -11.30 0.54
C LEU A 44 16.61 -10.07 1.43
N TRP A 45 16.40 -10.19 2.74
CA TRP A 45 16.65 -9.12 3.71
C TRP A 45 18.09 -8.58 3.63
N ALA A 46 19.09 -9.47 3.55
CA ALA A 46 20.51 -9.12 3.47
C ALA A 46 20.87 -8.29 2.22
N ARG A 47 20.04 -8.35 1.16
CA ARG A 47 20.17 -7.55 -0.05
C ARG A 47 19.19 -6.37 -0.12
N SER A 48 18.34 -6.22 0.89
CA SER A 48 17.29 -5.20 0.93
C SER A 48 17.83 -3.82 1.33
N ALA A 49 16.98 -2.80 1.21
CA ALA A 49 17.26 -1.47 1.77
C ALA A 49 17.23 -1.46 3.32
N HIS A 50 16.67 -2.49 3.95
CA HIS A 50 16.53 -2.64 5.41
C HIS A 50 17.56 -3.60 6.03
N ARG A 51 18.61 -3.99 5.29
CA ARG A 51 19.62 -4.98 5.72
C ARG A 51 20.41 -4.60 6.98
N ASP A 52 20.40 -3.33 7.37
CA ASP A 52 21.06 -2.85 8.59
C ASP A 52 20.08 -2.71 9.77
N THR A 53 18.81 -3.07 9.57
CA THR A 53 17.76 -3.08 10.60
C THR A 53 17.58 -4.49 11.14
N LYS A 54 17.50 -4.63 12.47
CA LYS A 54 17.32 -5.92 13.11
C LYS A 54 15.94 -6.52 12.82
N CYS A 55 15.85 -7.84 12.67
CA CYS A 55 14.59 -8.52 12.33
C CYS A 55 13.46 -8.21 13.31
N GLU A 56 13.76 -8.12 14.61
CA GLU A 56 12.77 -7.86 15.66
C GLU A 56 12.18 -6.46 15.61
N SER A 57 12.84 -5.51 14.94
CA SER A 57 12.29 -4.17 14.72
C SER A 57 11.05 -4.21 13.81
N CYS A 58 10.90 -5.26 12.99
CA CYS A 58 9.75 -5.45 12.09
C CYS A 58 8.86 -6.62 12.51
N HIS A 59 9.44 -7.76 12.89
CA HIS A 59 8.70 -8.98 13.25
C HIS A 59 8.37 -9.09 14.74
N GLY A 60 8.93 -8.21 15.57
CA GLY A 60 8.87 -8.35 17.02
C GLY A 60 9.80 -9.43 17.54
N ASN A 61 9.68 -9.74 18.83
CA ASN A 61 10.47 -10.77 19.49
C ASN A 61 9.54 -11.86 20.05
N ALA A 62 10.10 -12.88 20.71
CA ALA A 62 9.33 -13.99 21.26
C ALA A 62 8.22 -13.55 22.25
N LEU A 63 8.32 -12.35 22.83
CA LEU A 63 7.40 -11.80 23.82
C LEU A 63 6.55 -10.63 23.29
N SER A 64 6.79 -10.13 22.07
CA SER A 64 6.14 -8.91 21.58
C SER A 64 4.61 -9.03 21.45
N ASN A 65 4.09 -10.25 21.24
CA ASN A 65 2.64 -10.56 21.26
C ASN A 65 2.25 -11.50 22.41
N GLY A 66 3.01 -11.51 23.50
CA GLY A 66 2.77 -12.40 24.64
C GLY A 66 2.68 -13.87 24.21
N PHE A 67 1.60 -14.56 24.61
CA PHE A 67 1.40 -15.98 24.34
C PHE A 67 1.24 -16.30 22.84
N HIS A 68 0.77 -15.35 22.01
CA HIS A 68 0.57 -15.59 20.57
C HIS A 68 1.88 -15.80 19.82
N SER A 69 2.90 -14.96 20.06
CA SER A 69 4.25 -15.15 19.47
C SER A 69 4.88 -16.47 19.90
N LEU A 70 4.69 -16.88 21.16
CA LEU A 70 5.21 -18.16 21.67
C LEU A 70 4.49 -19.36 21.03
N TRP A 71 3.17 -19.29 20.91
CA TRP A 71 2.36 -20.32 20.27
C TRP A 71 2.73 -20.50 18.80
N GLU A 72 2.85 -19.41 18.03
CA GLU A 72 3.21 -19.47 16.61
C GLU A 72 4.61 -20.02 16.39
N ASN A 73 5.60 -19.60 17.19
CA ASN A 73 6.95 -20.16 17.11
C ASN A 73 6.97 -21.65 17.49
N SER A 74 6.14 -22.06 18.44
CA SER A 74 5.98 -23.48 18.81
C SER A 74 5.31 -24.27 17.69
N ARG A 75 4.27 -23.72 17.05
CA ARG A 75 3.60 -24.31 15.89
C ARG A 75 4.56 -24.47 14.72
N ARG A 76 5.42 -23.48 14.45
CA ARG A 76 6.47 -23.54 13.42
C ARG A 76 7.50 -24.64 13.71
N LEU A 77 7.87 -24.81 14.98
CA LEU A 77 8.74 -25.91 15.39
C LEU A 77 8.07 -27.27 15.19
N VAL A 78 6.79 -27.41 15.55
CA VAL A 78 6.04 -28.65 15.33
C VAL A 78 5.87 -28.93 13.83
N SER A 79 5.54 -27.91 13.02
CA SER A 79 5.36 -28.04 11.58
C SER A 79 6.65 -28.40 10.84
N HIS A 80 7.82 -28.04 11.40
CA HIS A 80 9.11 -28.48 10.87
C HIS A 80 9.26 -30.01 10.90
N TYR A 81 8.67 -30.66 11.92
CA TYR A 81 8.72 -32.10 12.13
C TYR A 81 7.48 -32.86 11.61
N SER A 82 6.47 -32.16 11.08
CA SER A 82 5.29 -32.81 10.47
C SER A 82 5.44 -32.90 8.95
N ASP A 83 4.79 -33.90 8.35
CA ASP A 83 4.69 -34.07 6.88
C ASP A 83 3.61 -33.18 6.24
N GLU A 84 3.14 -32.14 6.96
CA GLU A 84 2.14 -31.23 6.40
C GLU A 84 2.73 -30.39 5.27
N PRO A 85 1.93 -30.02 4.24
CA PRO A 85 2.38 -29.15 3.16
C PRO A 85 2.99 -27.89 3.75
N LYS A 86 4.27 -27.65 3.43
CA LYS A 86 5.07 -26.52 3.89
C LYS A 86 4.68 -25.24 3.14
N ASP A 87 3.39 -24.98 3.00
CA ASP A 87 2.90 -23.75 2.39
C ASP A 87 3.43 -22.58 3.21
N SER A 88 4.16 -21.74 2.48
CA SER A 88 5.08 -20.67 2.88
C SER A 88 4.96 -20.18 4.34
N LEU A 89 6.11 -20.10 5.02
CA LEU A 89 6.26 -19.29 6.24
C LEU A 89 5.95 -17.83 5.90
N ARG A 90 4.67 -17.48 6.00
CA ARG A 90 4.13 -16.16 5.69
C ARG A 90 3.66 -15.46 6.95
N LEU A 91 3.41 -14.16 6.81
CA LEU A 91 2.82 -13.38 7.88
C LEU A 91 1.31 -13.57 7.87
N SER A 92 0.71 -13.78 9.05
CA SER A 92 -0.73 -13.67 9.22
C SER A 92 -1.18 -12.22 9.11
N GLU A 93 -2.49 -11.99 8.94
CA GLU A 93 -3.04 -10.63 8.94
C GLU A 93 -2.68 -9.87 10.21
N ALA A 94 -2.78 -10.53 11.37
CA ALA A 94 -2.45 -9.93 12.66
C ALA A 94 -1.01 -9.44 12.71
N GLN A 95 -0.06 -10.21 12.16
CA GLN A 95 1.35 -9.81 12.09
C GLN A 95 1.57 -8.64 11.13
N VAL A 96 0.82 -8.58 10.02
CA VAL A 96 0.88 -7.45 9.08
C VAL A 96 0.36 -6.18 9.73
N VAL A 97 -0.78 -6.24 10.42
CA VAL A 97 -1.36 -5.09 11.13
C VAL A 97 -0.41 -4.59 12.21
N GLU A 98 0.18 -5.47 13.00
CA GLU A 98 1.15 -5.08 14.03
C GLU A 98 2.42 -4.46 13.42
N MET A 99 2.85 -4.96 12.26
CA MET A 99 4.03 -4.43 11.60
C MET A 99 3.82 -3.00 11.10
N VAL A 100 2.59 -2.58 10.78
CA VAL A 100 2.28 -1.18 10.43
C VAL A 100 2.66 -0.22 11.59
N ASP A 101 2.38 -0.58 12.84
CA ASP A 101 2.77 0.23 14.00
C ASP A 101 4.29 0.28 14.17
N ARG A 102 4.99 -0.79 13.83
CA ARG A 102 6.46 -0.81 13.84
C ARG A 102 7.05 0.05 12.72
N CYS A 103 6.45 0.03 11.53
CA CYS A 103 6.84 0.90 10.42
C CYS A 103 6.85 2.38 10.84
N LYS A 104 5.83 2.83 11.57
CA LYS A 104 5.72 4.20 12.09
C LYS A 104 6.94 4.67 12.88
N THR A 105 7.64 3.76 13.57
CA THR A 105 8.79 4.11 14.43
C THR A 105 9.95 4.71 13.62
N CYS A 106 10.07 4.37 12.33
CA CYS A 106 11.06 4.95 11.42
C CYS A 106 10.42 5.78 10.28
N HIS A 107 9.20 5.46 9.90
CA HIS A 107 8.42 6.09 8.82
C HIS A 107 7.27 6.93 9.37
N GLU A 108 7.55 7.80 10.34
CA GLU A 108 6.54 8.57 11.05
C GLU A 108 5.74 9.49 10.10
N ARG A 109 6.44 10.14 9.16
CA ARG A 109 5.81 11.02 8.17
C ARG A 109 4.94 10.24 7.21
N GLU A 110 5.45 9.16 6.62
CA GLU A 110 4.69 8.34 5.69
C GLU A 110 3.47 7.70 6.36
N PHE A 111 3.60 7.32 7.63
CA PHE A 111 2.47 6.85 8.43
C PHE A 111 1.44 7.95 8.68
N ALA A 112 1.87 9.17 9.04
CA ALA A 112 0.97 10.31 9.23
C ALA A 112 0.23 10.68 7.94
N ASP A 113 0.93 10.63 6.81
CA ASP A 113 0.34 10.83 5.49
C ASP A 113 -0.67 9.69 5.20
N TRP A 114 -0.29 8.43 5.39
CA TRP A 114 -1.18 7.28 5.17
C TRP A 114 -2.46 7.33 6.02
N ILE A 115 -2.36 7.62 7.32
CA ILE A 115 -3.54 7.69 8.21
C ILE A 115 -4.46 8.88 7.91
N SER A 116 -3.95 9.90 7.23
CA SER A 116 -4.75 11.03 6.74
C SER A 116 -5.43 10.76 5.39
N SER A 117 -5.10 9.63 4.75
CA SER A 117 -5.57 9.28 3.42
C SER A 117 -6.79 8.34 3.44
N GLY A 118 -7.42 8.15 2.28
CA GLY A 118 -8.44 7.11 2.11
C GLY A 118 -7.91 5.66 2.22
N HIS A 119 -6.60 5.44 2.12
CA HIS A 119 -6.02 4.10 2.23
C HIS A 119 -5.91 3.59 3.67
N SER A 120 -6.09 4.43 4.69
CA SER A 120 -6.20 3.96 6.07
C SER A 120 -7.61 3.52 6.45
N ALA A 121 -8.53 3.41 5.48
CA ALA A 121 -9.88 2.93 5.70
C ALA A 121 -9.90 1.57 6.37
N ARG A 122 -10.79 1.41 7.34
CA ARG A 122 -10.93 0.20 8.15
C ARG A 122 -11.97 -0.74 7.56
N TYR A 123 -11.98 -1.97 8.04
CA TYR A 123 -13.00 -2.95 7.62
C TYR A 123 -14.42 -2.43 7.90
N SER A 124 -14.64 -1.76 9.04
CA SER A 124 -15.95 -1.15 9.33
C SER A 124 -16.33 -0.05 8.35
N ASP A 125 -15.37 0.74 7.87
CA ASP A 125 -15.62 1.88 6.99
C ASP A 125 -16.00 1.43 5.57
N ILE A 126 -15.47 0.27 5.14
CA ILE A 126 -15.72 -0.30 3.81
C ILE A 126 -16.91 -1.26 3.84
N PHE A 127 -16.86 -2.31 4.66
CA PHE A 127 -17.81 -3.43 4.57
C PHE A 127 -19.14 -3.16 5.27
N LEU A 128 -19.25 -2.11 6.08
CA LEU A 128 -20.51 -1.67 6.69
C LEU A 128 -21.07 -0.40 6.03
N HIS A 129 -20.48 0.06 4.93
CA HIS A 129 -20.90 1.28 4.26
C HIS A 129 -22.28 1.09 3.59
N GLN A 130 -23.32 1.66 4.20
CA GLN A 130 -24.70 1.48 3.74
C GLN A 130 -24.94 1.93 2.29
N GLY A 131 -24.45 3.12 1.91
CA GLY A 131 -24.69 3.66 0.56
C GLY A 131 -24.15 2.77 -0.56
N HIS A 132 -22.87 2.38 -0.46
CA HIS A 132 -22.24 1.39 -1.34
C HIS A 132 -22.95 0.04 -1.32
N ASN A 133 -23.17 -0.55 -0.14
CA ASN A 133 -23.68 -1.92 -0.08
C ASN A 133 -25.13 -2.05 -0.59
N GLN A 134 -25.91 -0.96 -0.60
CA GLN A 134 -27.26 -0.95 -1.20
C GLN A 134 -27.25 -1.01 -2.73
N VAL A 135 -26.15 -0.62 -3.38
CA VAL A 135 -26.04 -0.56 -4.84
C VAL A 135 -25.12 -1.62 -5.43
N GLU A 136 -24.17 -2.14 -4.64
CA GLU A 136 -23.24 -3.19 -5.04
C GLU A 136 -23.21 -4.28 -3.97
N GLN A 137 -23.46 -5.53 -4.37
CA GLN A 137 -23.40 -6.65 -3.45
C GLN A 137 -21.94 -6.96 -3.11
N LEU A 138 -21.64 -7.02 -1.81
CA LEU A 138 -20.34 -7.51 -1.34
C LEU A 138 -20.03 -8.89 -1.93
N ASN A 139 -18.79 -9.11 -2.31
CA ASN A 139 -18.34 -10.36 -2.92
C ASN A 139 -16.85 -10.58 -2.67
N SER A 140 -16.35 -11.74 -3.07
CA SER A 140 -14.94 -12.13 -2.82
C SER A 140 -13.91 -11.19 -3.45
N ASP A 141 -14.24 -10.49 -4.55
CA ASP A 141 -13.32 -9.56 -5.20
C ASP A 141 -13.14 -8.27 -4.40
N CYS A 142 -14.04 -7.92 -3.48
CA CYS A 142 -13.82 -6.81 -2.54
C CYS A 142 -12.51 -7.00 -1.74
N LEU A 143 -12.19 -8.24 -1.37
CA LEU A 143 -10.96 -8.57 -0.62
C LEU A 143 -9.69 -8.52 -1.47
N ARG A 144 -9.80 -8.42 -2.80
CA ARG A 144 -8.64 -8.24 -3.68
C ARG A 144 -7.91 -6.93 -3.38
N CYS A 145 -8.63 -5.90 -2.93
CA CYS A 145 -8.08 -4.59 -2.63
C CYS A 145 -8.32 -4.21 -1.17
N HIS A 146 -9.53 -4.47 -0.65
CA HIS A 146 -9.96 -4.04 0.69
C HIS A 146 -9.87 -5.15 1.74
N GLY A 147 -8.87 -6.02 1.65
CA GLY A 147 -8.70 -7.11 2.60
C GLY A 147 -7.63 -8.10 2.16
N MET A 148 -6.54 -7.59 1.60
CA MET A 148 -5.56 -8.39 0.87
C MET A 148 -4.85 -9.41 1.77
N PHE A 149 -4.74 -9.10 3.06
CA PHE A 149 -4.17 -9.98 4.07
C PHE A 149 -5.22 -10.73 4.89
N TYR A 150 -6.52 -10.47 4.71
CA TYR A 150 -7.57 -11.24 5.35
C TYR A 150 -7.49 -12.69 4.88
N GLU A 151 -7.44 -13.64 5.82
CA GLU A 151 -7.16 -15.03 5.49
C GLU A 151 -8.41 -15.84 5.14
N GLU A 152 -9.60 -15.30 5.40
CA GLU A 152 -10.87 -16.00 5.21
C GLU A 152 -11.71 -15.45 4.03
N THR A 153 -12.99 -15.77 3.97
CA THR A 153 -13.91 -15.40 2.87
C THR A 153 -14.75 -14.19 3.21
N ILE A 154 -15.39 -13.56 2.22
CA ILE A 154 -16.27 -12.41 2.48
C ILE A 154 -17.45 -12.81 3.39
N GLU A 155 -17.93 -14.05 3.27
CA GLU A 155 -19.00 -14.62 4.08
C GLU A 155 -18.58 -14.82 5.54
N ALA A 156 -17.27 -15.02 5.80
CA ALA A 156 -16.71 -15.11 7.14
C ALA A 156 -16.42 -13.73 7.76
N LEU A 157 -16.34 -12.69 6.92
CA LEU A 157 -16.07 -11.33 7.35
C LEU A 157 -17.34 -10.58 7.75
N VAL A 158 -18.37 -10.63 6.91
CA VAL A 158 -19.54 -9.74 7.00
C VAL A 158 -20.82 -10.45 6.60
N ALA A 159 -21.89 -10.21 7.36
CA ALA A 159 -23.22 -10.73 7.07
C ALA A 159 -24.30 -9.64 7.20
N PRO A 160 -25.35 -9.68 6.37
CA PRO A 160 -25.52 -10.57 5.23
C PRO A 160 -24.67 -10.14 4.02
N VAL A 161 -24.25 -11.10 3.19
CA VAL A 161 -23.70 -10.82 1.86
C VAL A 161 -24.87 -10.57 0.92
N SER A 162 -25.40 -9.34 0.95
CA SER A 162 -26.64 -8.94 0.27
C SER A 162 -26.63 -7.43 0.06
N VAL A 163 -27.44 -6.94 -0.90
CA VAL A 163 -27.74 -5.49 -1.02
C VAL A 163 -28.77 -5.00 0.00
N HIS A 164 -29.36 -5.92 0.76
CA HIS A 164 -30.28 -5.62 1.86
C HIS A 164 -29.58 -5.84 3.20
N GLY A 165 -29.35 -4.74 3.92
CA GLY A 165 -28.78 -4.77 5.27
C GLY A 165 -29.80 -5.11 6.36
N PRO A 166 -29.45 -4.90 7.65
CA PRO A 166 -28.20 -4.28 8.11
C PRO A 166 -27.00 -5.23 8.03
N TRP A 167 -25.85 -4.71 7.57
CA TRP A 167 -24.57 -5.42 7.57
C TRP A 167 -23.91 -5.35 8.95
N LYS A 168 -23.28 -6.46 9.34
CA LYS A 168 -22.48 -6.58 10.55
C LYS A 168 -21.25 -7.42 10.26
N LEU A 169 -20.14 -7.06 10.88
CA LEU A 169 -18.97 -7.93 10.90
C LEU A 169 -19.28 -9.14 11.79
N LEU A 170 -18.86 -10.32 11.35
CA LEU A 170 -19.02 -11.54 12.15
C LEU A 170 -18.05 -11.59 13.33
N ASP A 171 -16.89 -10.96 13.17
CA ASP A 171 -15.95 -10.65 14.25
C ASP A 171 -15.79 -9.13 14.37
N GLU A 172 -16.28 -8.56 15.47
CA GLU A 172 -16.16 -7.13 15.75
C GLU A 172 -14.70 -6.68 15.91
N ALA A 173 -13.79 -7.59 16.30
CA ALA A 173 -12.36 -7.28 16.42
C ALA A 173 -11.70 -6.99 15.05
N GLN A 174 -12.35 -7.38 13.95
CA GLN A 174 -11.90 -7.05 12.61
C GLN A 174 -12.16 -5.58 12.24
N GLY A 175 -13.23 -4.99 12.80
CA GLY A 175 -13.70 -3.65 12.48
C GLY A 175 -12.63 -2.57 12.44
N PRO A 176 -11.78 -2.42 13.47
CA PRO A 176 -10.76 -1.37 13.51
C PRO A 176 -9.53 -1.63 12.64
N LYS A 177 -9.34 -2.84 12.08
CA LYS A 177 -8.15 -3.17 11.31
C LYS A 177 -8.14 -2.42 9.96
N PRO A 178 -6.96 -2.02 9.44
CA PRO A 178 -6.86 -1.37 8.14
C PRO A 178 -7.08 -2.37 6.99
N THR A 179 -7.73 -1.91 5.93
CA THR A 179 -7.96 -2.72 4.71
C THR A 179 -6.79 -2.68 3.72
N ILE A 180 -6.02 -1.58 3.72
CA ILE A 180 -4.87 -1.33 2.83
C ILE A 180 -3.65 -0.94 3.71
N PRO A 181 -3.02 -1.90 4.42
CA PRO A 181 -1.81 -1.64 5.21
C PRO A 181 -0.61 -1.33 4.30
N CYS A 182 0.49 -0.83 4.87
CA CYS A 182 1.70 -0.46 4.11
C CYS A 182 2.20 -1.60 3.19
N LEU A 183 2.11 -2.85 3.65
CA LEU A 183 2.54 -4.03 2.90
C LEU A 183 1.69 -4.34 1.66
N THR A 184 0.54 -3.68 1.47
CA THR A 184 -0.19 -3.77 0.19
C THR A 184 0.67 -3.26 -0.97
N CYS A 185 1.43 -2.18 -0.74
CA CYS A 185 2.26 -1.53 -1.75
C CYS A 185 3.78 -1.73 -1.54
N HIS A 186 4.19 -2.20 -0.37
CA HIS A 186 5.59 -2.32 0.01
C HIS A 186 5.99 -3.77 0.29
N GLU A 187 7.09 -4.18 -0.33
CA GLU A 187 7.79 -5.42 -0.02
C GLU A 187 9.07 -5.10 0.77
N ILE A 188 9.12 -5.49 2.04
CA ILE A 188 10.19 -5.10 2.97
C ILE A 188 11.55 -5.68 2.57
N HIS A 189 11.55 -6.95 2.14
CA HIS A 189 12.75 -7.68 1.75
C HIS A 189 13.13 -7.49 0.26
N ALA A 190 12.46 -6.58 -0.46
CA ALA A 190 12.83 -6.27 -1.83
C ALA A 190 14.27 -5.76 -1.91
N THR A 191 14.99 -6.19 -2.95
CA THR A 191 16.39 -5.80 -3.15
C THR A 191 16.51 -4.28 -3.28
N GLY A 192 17.45 -3.68 -2.54
CA GLY A 192 17.54 -2.24 -2.42
C GLY A 192 18.92 -1.74 -2.03
N VAL A 193 19.10 -0.43 -2.11
CA VAL A 193 20.34 0.24 -1.71
C VAL A 193 20.08 0.97 -0.41
N VAL A 194 20.91 0.73 0.61
CA VAL A 194 20.83 1.43 1.89
C VAL A 194 21.12 2.92 1.70
N ALA A 195 20.47 3.73 2.53
CA ALA A 195 20.72 5.15 2.56
C ALA A 195 22.13 5.47 3.10
N VAL A 196 23.08 5.74 2.20
CA VAL A 196 24.42 6.20 2.56
C VAL A 196 24.48 7.73 2.65
N ARG A 197 25.28 8.23 3.59
CA ARG A 197 25.66 9.64 3.68
C ARG A 197 26.55 9.98 2.46
N PRO A 198 26.28 11.07 1.72
CA PRO A 198 27.15 11.47 0.62
C PRO A 198 28.58 11.73 1.09
N ASP A 199 29.57 11.50 0.22
CA ASP A 199 30.92 11.96 0.46
C ASP A 199 30.99 13.49 0.26
N TYR A 200 31.40 14.21 1.29
CA TYR A 200 31.52 15.67 1.28
C TYR A 200 32.92 16.16 0.91
N SER A 201 33.86 15.27 0.55
CA SER A 201 35.20 15.64 0.07
C SER A 201 35.15 16.49 -1.20
N ASN A 202 34.13 16.31 -2.05
CA ASN A 202 33.81 17.15 -3.19
C ASN A 202 32.34 17.64 -3.14
N PRO A 203 32.05 18.75 -2.43
CA PRO A 203 30.69 19.25 -2.26
C PRO A 203 29.95 19.58 -3.57
N LYS A 204 30.69 19.91 -4.65
CA LYS A 204 30.11 20.21 -5.96
C LYS A 204 29.51 18.96 -6.63
N ALA A 205 30.10 17.79 -6.37
CA ALA A 205 29.61 16.51 -6.88
C ALA A 205 28.37 16.00 -6.12
N VAL A 206 28.19 16.39 -4.86
CA VAL A 206 27.06 15.93 -4.00
C VAL A 206 25.68 16.26 -4.58
N ALA A 207 25.56 17.35 -5.35
CA ALA A 207 24.32 17.71 -6.02
C ALA A 207 24.15 17.01 -7.38
N ALA A 208 25.25 16.75 -8.09
CA ALA A 208 25.26 16.21 -9.45
C ALA A 208 25.18 14.66 -9.49
N ASP A 209 25.82 13.97 -8.55
CA ASP A 209 25.96 12.50 -8.56
C ASP A 209 24.90 11.78 -7.72
N ARG A 210 23.77 12.44 -7.44
CA ARG A 210 22.66 11.80 -6.72
C ARG A 210 21.99 10.77 -7.63
N ILE A 211 22.33 9.50 -7.44
CA ILE A 211 21.55 8.39 -7.99
C ILE A 211 20.14 8.48 -7.39
N PRO A 212 19.08 8.67 -8.19
CA PRO A 212 17.72 8.73 -7.67
C PRO A 212 17.38 7.42 -6.97
N ARG A 213 17.10 7.48 -5.66
CA ARG A 213 16.52 6.36 -4.92
C ARG A 213 15.04 6.34 -5.24
N LEU A 214 14.67 5.70 -6.34
CA LEU A 214 13.26 5.53 -6.67
C LEU A 214 12.63 4.59 -5.64
N PRO A 215 11.52 5.00 -4.99
CA PRO A 215 10.74 4.11 -4.14
C PRO A 215 10.37 2.87 -4.95
N ARG A 216 10.81 1.70 -4.51
CA ARG A 216 10.34 0.45 -5.09
C ARG A 216 8.99 0.14 -4.46
N VAL A 217 7.96 0.19 -5.29
CA VAL A 217 6.62 -0.27 -4.93
C VAL A 217 6.37 -1.62 -5.58
N SER A 218 5.63 -2.45 -4.87
CA SER A 218 5.19 -3.77 -5.28
C SER A 218 3.68 -3.87 -5.03
N PHE A 219 3.01 -4.83 -5.65
CA PHE A 219 1.62 -5.15 -5.33
C PHE A 219 1.59 -6.51 -4.65
N TYR A 220 1.05 -6.58 -3.44
CA TYR A 220 0.76 -7.87 -2.83
C TYR A 220 -0.45 -8.50 -3.53
N ASP A 221 -0.35 -9.72 -4.03
CA ASP A 221 -1.53 -10.43 -4.54
C ASP A 221 -1.99 -11.45 -3.51
N ARG A 222 -3.24 -11.32 -3.08
CA ARG A 222 -3.85 -12.20 -2.06
C ARG A 222 -3.92 -13.66 -2.52
N ARG A 223 -4.20 -13.91 -3.81
CA ARG A 223 -4.44 -15.26 -4.35
C ARG A 223 -3.13 -16.04 -4.44
N GLU A 224 -2.06 -15.33 -4.76
CA GLU A 224 -0.70 -15.86 -4.85
C GLU A 224 0.07 -15.74 -3.53
N ALA A 225 -0.48 -15.03 -2.54
CA ALA A 225 0.12 -14.71 -1.25
C ALA A 225 1.57 -14.17 -1.35
N ARG A 226 1.84 -13.31 -2.34
CA ARG A 226 3.19 -12.77 -2.60
C ARG A 226 3.15 -11.38 -3.23
N HIS A 227 4.28 -10.69 -3.14
CA HIS A 227 4.49 -9.41 -3.81
C HIS A 227 4.95 -9.59 -5.25
N PHE A 228 4.51 -8.66 -6.11
CA PHE A 228 4.98 -8.49 -7.48
C PHE A 228 5.53 -7.08 -7.66
N GLU A 229 6.78 -6.93 -8.12
CA GLU A 229 7.37 -5.62 -8.38
C GLU A 229 6.51 -4.85 -9.41
N ALA A 230 6.29 -3.57 -9.19
CA ALA A 230 5.46 -2.75 -10.09
C ALA A 230 5.89 -2.80 -11.57
N ARG A 231 7.18 -3.03 -11.86
CA ARG A 231 7.69 -3.14 -13.24
C ARG A 231 7.19 -4.37 -13.99
N VAL A 232 6.86 -5.45 -13.29
CA VAL A 232 6.33 -6.66 -13.91
C VAL A 232 4.81 -6.62 -14.06
N LEU A 233 4.15 -5.68 -13.37
CA LEU A 233 2.72 -5.44 -13.56
C LEU A 233 2.44 -4.90 -14.97
N PRO A 234 1.30 -5.28 -15.58
CA PRO A 234 0.93 -4.81 -16.90
C PRO A 234 0.76 -3.29 -16.91
N ALA A 235 1.27 -2.64 -17.96
CA ALA A 235 0.88 -1.28 -18.26
C ALA A 235 -0.54 -1.32 -18.83
N PRO A 236 -1.52 -0.60 -18.25
CA PRO A 236 -2.89 -0.66 -18.71
C PRO A 236 -3.00 -0.07 -20.11
N ARG A 237 -3.81 -0.72 -20.95
CA ARG A 237 -4.26 -0.18 -22.23
C ARG A 237 -5.72 0.18 -22.04
N LEU A 238 -6.04 1.45 -22.13
CA LEU A 238 -7.36 1.99 -21.79
C LEU A 238 -7.96 2.72 -22.98
N TYR A 239 -9.27 2.62 -23.11
CA TYR A 239 -10.00 3.16 -24.25
C TYR A 239 -11.19 4.00 -23.81
N GLU A 240 -11.37 5.13 -24.49
CA GLU A 240 -12.58 5.94 -24.46
C GLU A 240 -13.36 5.74 -25.76
N GLY A 241 -14.48 5.00 -25.70
CA GLY A 241 -15.07 4.45 -26.92
C GLY A 241 -14.04 3.55 -27.61
N ASP A 242 -13.76 3.79 -28.89
CA ASP A 242 -12.72 3.06 -29.65
C ASP A 242 -11.36 3.77 -29.65
N ARG A 243 -11.26 4.95 -29.02
CA ARG A 243 -10.02 5.73 -28.97
C ARG A 243 -9.13 5.24 -27.85
N ALA A 244 -7.91 4.82 -28.19
CA ALA A 244 -6.88 4.53 -27.20
C ALA A 244 -6.45 5.82 -26.49
N LEU A 245 -6.35 5.76 -25.16
CA LEU A 245 -5.90 6.87 -24.33
C LEU A 245 -4.38 6.84 -24.13
N VAL A 246 -3.79 8.03 -24.02
CA VAL A 246 -2.43 8.16 -23.52
C VAL A 246 -2.44 8.03 -21.99
N VAL A 247 -1.69 7.05 -21.48
CA VAL A 247 -1.50 6.83 -20.03
C VAL A 247 -0.03 7.07 -19.70
N ALA A 248 0.24 7.72 -18.58
CA ALA A 248 1.61 7.92 -18.13
C ALA A 248 2.33 6.58 -17.91
N GLY A 249 3.62 6.56 -18.27
CA GLY A 249 4.44 5.35 -18.24
C GLY A 249 5.16 5.10 -16.91
N ASP A 250 4.87 5.88 -15.87
CA ASP A 250 5.59 5.73 -14.61
C ASP A 250 5.25 4.41 -13.91
N VAL A 251 6.29 3.78 -13.38
CA VAL A 251 6.21 2.44 -12.79
C VAL A 251 5.26 2.40 -11.58
N PRO A 252 5.29 3.37 -10.64
CA PRO A 252 4.38 3.34 -9.50
C PRO A 252 2.90 3.32 -9.85
N GLN A 253 2.49 4.03 -10.92
CA GLN A 253 1.09 4.08 -11.35
C GLN A 253 0.50 2.69 -11.66
N ARG A 254 1.33 1.73 -12.07
CA ARG A 254 0.88 0.34 -12.35
C ARG A 254 0.32 -0.37 -11.11
N VAL A 255 0.78 0.00 -9.91
CA VAL A 255 0.22 -0.49 -8.64
C VAL A 255 -1.12 0.17 -8.38
N CYS A 256 -1.25 1.49 -8.60
CA CYS A 256 -2.50 2.21 -8.43
C CYS A 256 -3.63 1.60 -9.28
N PHE A 257 -3.31 1.23 -10.52
CA PHE A 257 -4.25 0.56 -11.43
C PHE A 257 -4.67 -0.85 -11.01
N GLN A 258 -4.04 -1.46 -10.01
CA GLN A 258 -4.58 -2.73 -9.48
C GLN A 258 -5.88 -2.52 -8.70
N CYS A 259 -6.12 -1.29 -8.21
CA CYS A 259 -7.30 -0.92 -7.43
C CYS A 259 -8.20 0.10 -8.17
N HIS A 260 -7.59 1.11 -8.81
CA HIS A 260 -8.29 2.27 -9.42
C HIS A 260 -8.35 2.20 -10.95
N ALA A 261 -8.43 1.00 -11.53
CA ALA A 261 -8.54 0.81 -12.98
C ALA A 261 -10.00 0.59 -13.40
N SER A 262 -10.21 0.73 -14.72
CA SER A 262 -11.39 0.19 -15.38
C SER A 262 -11.58 -1.30 -15.08
N THR A 263 -12.80 -1.78 -15.30
CA THR A 263 -13.08 -3.22 -15.35
C THR A 263 -12.24 -3.92 -16.42
N ALA A 264 -12.30 -5.26 -16.45
CA ALA A 264 -11.61 -6.09 -17.44
C ALA A 264 -11.88 -5.73 -18.92
N SER A 265 -12.92 -4.91 -19.18
CA SER A 265 -13.26 -4.37 -20.50
C SER A 265 -12.27 -3.34 -21.06
N GLN A 266 -11.32 -2.85 -20.26
CA GLN A 266 -10.37 -1.78 -20.65
C GLN A 266 -11.05 -0.45 -21.04
N LYS A 267 -12.35 -0.28 -20.74
CA LYS A 267 -13.10 0.95 -20.99
C LYS A 267 -13.04 1.84 -19.77
N VAL A 268 -12.71 3.10 -19.97
CA VAL A 268 -12.66 4.09 -18.88
C VAL A 268 -14.05 4.52 -18.39
N GLY A 269 -14.11 5.05 -17.17
CA GLY A 269 -15.30 5.63 -16.56
C GLY A 269 -16.27 4.61 -15.96
N VAL A 270 -15.79 3.41 -15.63
CA VAL A 270 -16.57 2.33 -15.00
C VAL A 270 -15.89 1.87 -13.71
N GLY A 271 -16.67 1.42 -12.73
CA GLY A 271 -16.15 1.01 -11.42
C GLY A 271 -15.48 2.18 -10.69
N ASP A 272 -14.32 1.93 -10.06
CA ASP A 272 -13.52 2.97 -9.40
C ASP A 272 -12.38 3.50 -10.30
N ASP A 273 -12.63 3.56 -11.61
CA ASP A 273 -11.66 4.09 -12.56
C ASP A 273 -11.36 5.58 -12.30
N ARG A 274 -10.09 5.88 -12.00
CA ARG A 274 -9.58 7.25 -11.82
C ARG A 274 -8.64 7.70 -12.93
N THR A 275 -8.66 7.01 -14.07
CA THR A 275 -7.78 7.33 -15.21
C THR A 275 -7.95 8.79 -15.64
N PRO A 276 -6.85 9.58 -15.66
CA PRO A 276 -6.87 10.94 -16.16
C PRO A 276 -7.27 10.99 -17.64
N ARG A 277 -8.26 11.83 -17.98
CA ARG A 277 -8.79 12.04 -19.33
C ARG A 277 -9.02 13.52 -19.60
N GLY A 278 -9.45 13.84 -20.81
CA GLY A 278 -9.76 15.21 -21.21
C GLY A 278 -8.51 16.08 -21.10
N VAL A 279 -8.57 17.14 -20.29
CA VAL A 279 -7.44 18.07 -20.11
C VAL A 279 -6.27 17.47 -19.32
N HIS A 280 -6.47 16.33 -18.66
CA HIS A 280 -5.46 15.63 -17.87
C HIS A 280 -4.97 14.32 -18.50
N GLU A 281 -5.38 14.01 -19.74
CA GLU A 281 -4.94 12.81 -20.44
C GLU A 281 -3.39 12.74 -20.51
N GLY A 282 -2.82 11.57 -20.25
CA GLY A 282 -1.37 11.35 -20.22
C GLY A 282 -0.65 11.78 -18.93
N LEU A 283 -1.35 12.33 -17.94
CA LEU A 283 -0.76 12.64 -16.63
C LEU A 283 -0.68 11.40 -15.74
N SER A 284 0.35 11.35 -14.90
CA SER A 284 0.48 10.37 -13.83
C SER A 284 -0.49 10.67 -12.70
N CYS A 285 -0.94 9.64 -11.97
CA CYS A 285 -1.62 9.83 -10.69
C CYS A 285 -0.78 10.70 -9.74
N LEU A 286 0.55 10.56 -9.79
CA LEU A 286 1.50 11.29 -8.95
C LEU A 286 1.79 12.72 -9.43
N ALA A 287 1.26 13.12 -10.58
CA ALA A 287 1.27 14.53 -11.00
C ALA A 287 0.30 15.36 -10.14
N CYS A 288 -0.76 14.72 -9.64
CA CYS A 288 -1.77 15.36 -8.79
C CYS A 288 -1.64 14.89 -7.35
N HIS A 289 -1.60 13.58 -7.10
CA HIS A 289 -1.66 13.01 -5.77
C HIS A 289 -0.27 12.81 -5.15
N SER A 290 -0.13 13.15 -3.87
CA SER A 290 1.01 12.75 -3.06
C SER A 290 0.97 11.24 -2.76
N MET A 291 2.15 10.60 -2.69
CA MET A 291 2.28 9.13 -2.60
C MET A 291 1.49 8.48 -1.45
N HIS A 292 1.60 9.01 -0.23
CA HIS A 292 1.01 8.37 0.97
C HIS A 292 -0.26 9.07 1.46
N SER A 293 -0.35 10.41 1.35
CA SER A 293 -1.55 11.15 1.78
C SER A 293 -2.66 11.13 0.75
N LEU A 294 -2.33 10.81 -0.51
CA LEU A 294 -3.21 10.94 -1.68
C LEU A 294 -3.79 12.34 -1.84
N GLU A 295 -3.19 13.34 -1.19
CA GLU A 295 -3.65 14.71 -1.29
C GLU A 295 -3.31 15.26 -2.67
N ALA A 296 -4.32 15.79 -3.37
CA ALA A 296 -4.16 16.43 -4.66
C ALA A 296 -4.20 17.96 -4.62
N ARG A 297 -4.72 18.55 -3.54
CA ARG A 297 -5.10 19.97 -3.53
C ARG A 297 -3.92 20.90 -3.76
N HIS A 298 -2.79 20.62 -3.11
CA HIS A 298 -1.59 21.43 -3.28
C HIS A 298 -0.99 21.36 -4.69
N SER A 299 -1.14 20.24 -5.40
CA SER A 299 -0.55 20.06 -6.74
C SER A 299 -1.26 20.90 -7.80
N CYS A 300 -2.56 21.14 -7.65
CA CYS A 300 -3.35 21.89 -8.63
C CYS A 300 -2.82 23.32 -8.84
N ALA A 301 -2.46 24.01 -7.75
CA ALA A 301 -1.94 25.39 -7.79
C ALA A 301 -0.55 25.51 -8.44
N HIS A 302 0.21 24.42 -8.53
CA HIS A 302 1.50 24.42 -9.24
C HIS A 302 1.31 24.48 -10.77
N CYS A 303 0.17 23.98 -11.26
CA CYS A 303 -0.18 23.98 -12.67
C CYS A 303 -1.18 25.07 -13.03
N HIS A 304 -2.14 25.39 -12.16
CA HIS A 304 -3.18 26.37 -12.43
C HIS A 304 -2.93 27.68 -11.69
N PRO A 305 -3.11 28.84 -12.35
CA PRO A 305 -3.48 29.01 -13.77
C PRO A 305 -2.28 28.95 -14.73
N ARG A 306 -1.04 28.92 -14.21
CA ARG A 306 0.19 29.21 -14.97
C ARG A 306 0.42 28.33 -16.20
N LEU A 307 0.16 27.03 -16.10
CA LEU A 307 0.34 26.02 -17.15
C LEU A 307 -0.98 25.66 -17.84
N SER A 308 -2.12 26.18 -17.37
CA SER A 308 -3.41 25.91 -17.99
C SER A 308 -3.58 26.73 -19.27
N ASN A 309 -4.11 26.10 -20.32
CA ASN A 309 -4.27 26.77 -21.63
C ASN A 309 -5.36 27.88 -21.62
N CYS A 310 -6.17 27.96 -20.56
CA CYS A 310 -7.29 28.89 -20.43
C CYS A 310 -7.11 29.92 -19.31
N GLY A 311 -6.03 29.84 -18.52
CA GLY A 311 -5.77 30.76 -17.41
C GLY A 311 -6.78 30.70 -16.26
N LEU A 312 -7.65 29.69 -16.24
CA LEU A 312 -8.66 29.55 -15.18
C LEU A 312 -8.02 29.14 -13.85
N ASP A 313 -8.52 29.78 -12.79
CA ASP A 313 -8.24 29.50 -11.40
C ASP A 313 -9.00 28.23 -10.96
N VAL A 314 -8.26 27.17 -10.65
CA VAL A 314 -8.82 25.84 -10.33
C VAL A 314 -9.79 25.87 -9.15
N GLU A 315 -9.59 26.77 -8.18
CA GLU A 315 -10.47 26.89 -7.01
C GLU A 315 -11.86 27.43 -7.35
N LYS A 316 -11.98 28.11 -8.49
CA LYS A 316 -13.23 28.73 -8.95
C LYS A 316 -13.97 27.86 -9.96
N MET A 317 -13.26 26.96 -10.65
CA MET A 317 -13.82 26.06 -11.65
C MET A 317 -14.88 25.14 -11.04
N ASP A 318 -16.00 24.95 -11.75
CA ASP A 318 -17.03 23.99 -11.38
C ASP A 318 -16.53 22.58 -11.67
N THR A 319 -15.77 22.02 -10.73
CA THR A 319 -15.25 20.65 -10.80
C THR A 319 -15.31 19.98 -9.43
N SER A 320 -15.08 18.66 -9.40
CA SER A 320 -15.02 17.89 -8.15
C SER A 320 -13.91 18.32 -7.18
N PHE A 321 -12.94 19.13 -7.64
CA PHE A 321 -11.98 19.79 -6.77
C PHE A 321 -12.65 20.82 -5.83
N LYS A 322 -13.55 21.63 -6.40
CA LYS A 322 -14.27 22.70 -5.70
C LYS A 322 -15.42 22.14 -4.87
N SER A 323 -16.21 21.23 -5.46
CA SER A 323 -17.33 20.57 -4.78
C SER A 323 -17.45 19.13 -5.24
N LEU A 324 -17.49 18.18 -4.30
CA LEU A 324 -17.69 16.75 -4.61
C LEU A 324 -19.00 16.47 -5.34
N GLU A 325 -19.97 17.38 -5.26
CA GLU A 325 -21.28 17.28 -5.93
C GLU A 325 -21.24 17.79 -7.38
N SER A 326 -20.13 18.39 -7.81
CA SER A 326 -19.98 18.89 -9.18
C SER A 326 -20.10 17.75 -10.18
N ARG A 327 -20.80 18.03 -11.29
CA ARG A 327 -20.95 17.08 -12.40
C ARG A 327 -19.67 16.91 -13.21
N HIS A 328 -18.72 17.84 -13.10
CA HIS A 328 -17.45 17.78 -13.83
C HIS A 328 -16.37 17.18 -12.92
N ASN A 329 -16.17 15.88 -13.03
CA ASN A 329 -15.14 15.21 -12.25
C ASN A 329 -13.75 15.62 -12.73
N ILE A 330 -12.89 16.05 -11.79
CA ILE A 330 -11.55 16.56 -12.06
C ILE A 330 -10.65 15.56 -12.79
N HIS A 331 -10.88 14.26 -12.65
CA HIS A 331 -10.10 13.23 -13.34
C HIS A 331 -10.40 13.20 -14.84
N PHE A 332 -11.62 13.57 -15.27
CA PHE A 332 -12.06 13.40 -16.65
C PHE A 332 -12.58 14.68 -17.31
N VAL A 333 -12.44 15.83 -16.66
CA VAL A 333 -12.93 17.10 -17.17
C VAL A 333 -12.30 17.45 -18.52
N ALA A 334 -13.13 17.91 -19.46
CA ALA A 334 -12.74 18.37 -20.77
C ALA A 334 -12.86 19.89 -20.88
N CYS A 335 -12.19 20.50 -21.86
CA CYS A 335 -12.32 21.94 -22.11
C CYS A 335 -13.77 22.36 -22.35
N THR A 336 -14.57 21.52 -23.01
CA THR A 336 -15.99 21.79 -23.30
C THR A 336 -16.86 21.87 -22.06
N ASP A 337 -16.47 21.22 -20.97
CA ASP A 337 -17.22 21.22 -19.72
C ASP A 337 -17.16 22.59 -19.04
N CYS A 338 -16.01 23.26 -19.15
CA CYS A 338 -15.81 24.62 -18.63
C CYS A 338 -16.10 25.72 -19.66
N HIS A 339 -16.16 25.37 -20.95
CA HIS A 339 -16.35 26.31 -22.06
C HIS A 339 -17.52 25.92 -22.96
N PRO A 340 -18.77 25.99 -22.47
CA PRO A 340 -19.96 25.56 -23.23
C PRO A 340 -20.20 26.40 -24.50
N ASN A 341 -19.68 27.63 -24.53
CA ASN A 341 -19.80 28.56 -25.66
C ASN A 341 -18.61 28.51 -26.62
N GLY A 342 -17.71 27.54 -26.46
CA GLY A 342 -16.53 27.35 -27.32
C GLY A 342 -15.21 27.44 -26.56
N VAL A 343 -14.32 26.49 -26.85
CA VAL A 343 -12.99 26.41 -26.23
C VAL A 343 -12.10 27.55 -26.74
N PRO A 344 -11.49 28.36 -25.85
CA PRO A 344 -10.58 29.42 -26.26
C PRO A 344 -9.42 28.88 -27.10
N LYS A 345 -9.06 29.61 -28.16
CA LYS A 345 -7.83 29.29 -28.91
C LYS A 345 -6.63 29.61 -28.02
N LYS A 346 -5.66 28.69 -27.96
CA LYS A 346 -4.42 28.89 -27.23
C LYS A 346 -3.71 30.15 -27.76
N GLU A 347 -3.62 31.19 -26.93
CA GLU A 347 -2.76 32.33 -27.23
C GLU A 347 -1.30 31.87 -27.06
N LEU A 348 -0.57 31.78 -28.17
CA LEU A 348 0.88 31.56 -28.14
C LEU A 348 1.51 32.79 -27.47
N THR A 349 2.01 32.64 -26.25
CA THR A 349 2.82 33.69 -25.63
C THR A 349 4.11 33.87 -26.43
N ALA A 350 4.63 35.11 -26.47
CA ALA A 350 5.73 35.53 -27.35
C ALA A 350 7.03 34.69 -27.26
N ASN A 351 7.19 33.88 -26.22
CA ASN A 351 8.34 32.98 -26.01
C ASN A 351 8.18 31.57 -26.64
N GLN A 352 7.10 31.32 -27.37
CA GLN A 352 6.85 30.04 -28.07
C GLN A 352 6.73 30.19 -29.60
N LYS A 353 7.11 31.34 -30.16
CA LYS A 353 7.28 31.45 -31.61
C LYS A 353 8.46 30.56 -32.03
N PRO A 354 8.30 29.62 -32.98
CA PRO A 354 9.46 29.01 -33.61
C PRO A 354 10.33 30.13 -34.18
N ALA A 355 11.65 30.02 -34.00
CA ALA A 355 12.58 30.93 -34.67
C ALA A 355 12.25 30.87 -36.16
N ALA A 356 11.88 32.03 -36.72
CA ALA A 356 11.73 32.16 -38.16
C ALA A 356 13.14 32.05 -38.77
N ASP A 357 13.26 31.11 -39.71
CA ASP A 357 14.37 30.73 -40.60
C ASP A 357 15.69 31.52 -40.54
#